data_AF-A0A920TG70-F1
#
_entry.id   AF-A0A920TG70-F1
#
_cell.length_a   1.000
_cell.length_b   1.000
_cell.length_c   1.000
_cell.angle_alpha   90.00
_cell.angle_beta   90.00
_cell.angle_gamma   90.00
#
_symmetry.space_group_name_H-M   'P 1'
#
loop_
_entity.id
_entity.type
_entity.pdbx_description
1 polymer ?
#
loop_
_entity_poly.entity_id
_entity_poly.type
_entity_poly.pdbx_seq_one_letter_code
_entity_poly.pdbx_strand_id
1 'polypeptide(L)'
;MAVLWVFTLAVVGVLSPDELTWYEGTAIGVIASLAGLVGDLGISLFKRQAQIKDTGRIFPGHGGVLDRIDSWLLAVAVSYYYILLIALF
;
A
#
# COMPACT_ATOMS: atom_id res chain seq x y z
N MET A 1 -0.84 -4.13 9.31
CA MET A 1 -0.42 -2.96 8.51
C MET A 1 -1.60 -2.23 7.89
N ALA A 2 -2.48 -2.88 7.12
CA ALA A 2 -3.66 -2.24 6.49
C ALA A 2 -4.54 -1.40 7.45
N VAL A 3 -4.99 -1.97 8.57
CA VAL A 3 -5.85 -1.23 9.55
C VAL A 3 -5.13 -0.03 10.16
N LEU A 4 -3.81 -0.11 10.35
CA LEU A 4 -3.02 1.00 10.87
C LEU A 4 -2.98 2.15 9.87
N TRP A 5 -2.87 1.87 8.56
CA TRP A 5 -2.87 2.92 7.53
C TRP A 5 -4.20 3.68 7.44
N VAL A 6 -5.33 2.97 7.54
CA VAL A 6 -6.66 3.60 7.59
C VAL A 6 -6.75 4.54 8.80
N PHE A 7 -6.37 4.04 9.97
CA PHE A 7 -6.44 4.82 11.19
C PHE A 7 -5.49 6.02 11.16
N THR A 8 -4.26 5.85 10.70
CA THR A 8 -3.29 6.94 10.59
C THR A 8 -3.77 8.04 9.64
N LEU A 9 -4.29 7.69 8.45
CA LEU A 9 -4.77 8.68 7.49
C LEU A 9 -6.06 9.37 7.95
N ALA A 10 -6.95 8.65 8.64
CA ALA A 10 -8.11 9.26 9.28
C ALA A 10 -7.70 10.26 10.37
N VAL A 11 -6.70 9.93 11.19
CA VAL A 11 -6.17 10.82 12.23
C VAL A 11 -5.50 12.04 11.60
N VAL A 12 -4.70 11.88 10.54
CA VAL A 12 -4.13 13.01 9.79
C VAL A 12 -5.23 13.93 9.29
N GLY A 13 -6.32 13.39 8.76
CA GLY A 13 -7.45 14.20 8.30
C GLY A 13 -8.25 14.89 9.41
N VAL A 14 -8.10 14.47 10.66
CA VAL A 14 -8.64 15.18 11.84
C VAL A 14 -7.68 16.28 12.30
N LEU A 15 -6.37 16.05 12.20
CA LEU A 15 -5.33 16.99 12.65
C LEU A 15 -5.04 18.11 11.65
N SER A 16 -5.30 17.88 10.36
CA SER A 16 -4.98 18.80 9.26
C SER A 16 -6.16 18.98 8.29
N PRO A 17 -7.33 19.45 8.76
CA PRO A 17 -8.56 19.51 7.97
C PRO A 17 -8.49 20.46 6.76
N ASP A 18 -7.58 21.44 6.77
CA ASP A 18 -7.37 22.35 5.63
C ASP A 18 -6.66 21.68 4.45
N GLU A 19 -5.92 20.59 4.69
CA GLU A 19 -5.18 19.85 3.66
C GLU A 19 -5.85 18.52 3.31
N LEU A 20 -6.45 17.86 4.30
CA LEU A 20 -7.09 16.57 4.13
C LEU A 20 -8.23 16.43 5.12
N THR A 21 -9.44 16.15 4.64
CA THR A 21 -10.54 15.85 5.56
C THR A 21 -10.46 14.41 6.07
N TRP A 22 -11.08 14.14 7.22
CA TRP A 22 -11.11 12.79 7.82
C TRP A 22 -11.78 11.74 6.91
N TYR A 23 -12.75 12.15 6.07
CA TYR A 23 -13.42 11.24 5.14
C TYR A 23 -12.53 10.91 3.93
N GLU A 24 -11.79 11.88 3.39
CA GLU A 24 -10.77 11.65 2.35
C GLU A 24 -9.64 10.78 2.89
N GLY A 25 -9.11 11.07 4.08
CA GLY A 25 -8.06 10.27 4.71
C GLY A 25 -8.50 8.82 4.93
N THR A 26 -9.74 8.60 5.37
CA THR A 26 -10.30 7.25 5.53
C THR A 26 -10.44 6.54 4.18
N ALA A 27 -10.93 7.24 3.15
CA ALA A 27 -11.08 6.69 1.80
C ALA A 27 -9.73 6.27 1.20
N ILE A 28 -8.71 7.12 1.30
CA ILE A 28 -7.34 6.82 0.86
C ILE A 28 -6.82 5.57 1.58
N GLY A 29 -6.95 5.52 2.91
CA GLY A 29 -6.43 4.40 3.69
C GLY A 29 -7.08 3.06 3.35
N VAL A 30 -8.39 3.05 3.05
CA VAL A 30 -9.10 1.84 2.63
C VAL A 30 -8.62 1.39 1.26
N ILE A 31 -8.55 2.32 0.29
CA ILE A 31 -8.09 2.01 -1.07
C ILE A 31 -6.64 1.52 -1.06
N ALA A 32 -5.75 2.18 -0.31
CA ALA A 32 -4.35 1.79 -0.15
C ALA A 32 -4.22 0.38 0.42
N SER A 33 -5.05 0.04 1.42
CA SER A 33 -5.07 -1.27 2.06
C SER A 33 -5.50 -2.38 1.11
N LEU A 34 -6.54 -2.13 0.30
CA LEU A 34 -7.01 -3.07 -0.71
C LEU A 34 -5.97 -3.24 -1.82
N ALA A 35 -5.38 -2.15 -2.30
CA ALA A 35 -4.33 -2.18 -3.31
C ALA A 35 -3.08 -2.94 -2.83
N GLY A 36 -2.67 -2.74 -1.58
CA GLY A 36 -1.55 -3.47 -0.98
C GLY A 36 -1.82 -4.97 -0.86
N LEU A 37 -3.04 -5.37 -0.49
CA LEU A 37 -3.46 -6.77 -0.48
C LEU A 37 -3.42 -7.40 -1.88
N VAL A 38 -3.93 -6.68 -2.88
CA VAL A 38 -3.90 -7.13 -4.28
C VAL A 38 -2.45 -7.24 -4.78
N GLY A 39 -1.57 -6.32 -4.40
CA GLY A 39 -0.16 -6.35 -4.77
C GLY A 39 0.61 -7.52 -4.17
N ASP A 40 0.40 -7.79 -2.88
CA ASP A 40 0.96 -8.96 -2.20
C ASP A 40 0.52 -10.26 -2.89
N LEU A 41 -0.78 -10.39 -3.16
CA LEU A 41 -1.31 -11.55 -3.89
C LEU A 41 -0.75 -11.66 -5.32
N GLY A 42 -0.68 -10.55 -6.06
CA GLY A 42 -0.15 -10.53 -7.43
C GLY A 42 1.30 -10.99 -7.49
N ILE A 43 2.14 -10.52 -6.56
CA ILE A 43 3.55 -10.91 -6.48
C ILE A 43 3.69 -12.36 -6.01
N SER A 44 2.81 -12.83 -5.11
CA SER A 44 2.75 -14.24 -4.75
C SER A 44 2.44 -15.16 -5.94
N LEU A 45 1.56 -14.73 -6.86
CA LEU A 45 1.21 -15.47 -8.07
C LEU A 45 2.37 -15.47 -9.07
N PHE A 46 3.04 -14.32 -9.26
CA PHE A 46 4.23 -14.23 -10.10
C PHE A 46 5.35 -15.16 -9.63
N LYS A 47 5.60 -15.24 -8.31
CA LYS A 47 6.58 -16.17 -7.72
C LYS A 47 6.26 -17.63 -8.06
N ARG A 48 4.97 -18.02 -8.02
CA ARG A 48 4.54 -19.39 -8.38
C ARG A 48 4.76 -19.72 -9.84
N GLN A 49 4.44 -18.78 -10.74
CA GLN A 49 4.64 -18.95 -12.19
C GLN A 49 6.12 -19.00 -12.57
N ALA A 50 6.96 -18.20 -11.90
CA ALA A 50 8.39 -18.17 -12.15
C ALA A 50 9.14 -19.40 -11.58
N GLN A 51 8.49 -20.26 -10.78
CA GLN A 51 9.14 -21.35 -10.01
C GLN A 51 10.25 -20.84 -9.07
N ILE A 52 10.25 -19.55 -8.74
CA ILE A 52 11.22 -18.91 -7.87
C ILE A 52 10.53 -18.59 -6.55
N LYS A 53 10.98 -19.22 -5.46
CA LYS A 53 10.38 -19.07 -4.13
C LYS A 53 10.78 -17.76 -3.45
N ASP A 54 12.02 -17.30 -3.67
CA ASP A 54 12.57 -16.08 -3.10
C ASP A 54 13.19 -15.22 -4.21
N THR A 55 12.77 -13.97 -4.31
CA THR A 55 13.26 -12.97 -5.28
C THR A 55 14.68 -12.46 -4.98
N GLY A 56 15.29 -12.92 -3.89
CA GLY A 56 16.69 -12.66 -3.55
C GLY A 56 17.10 -13.29 -2.21
N ARG A 57 18.41 -13.52 -2.04
CA ARG A 57 19.04 -14.06 -0.81
C ARG A 57 19.73 -12.97 0.02
N ILE A 58 19.29 -11.71 -0.09
CA ILE A 58 20.01 -10.57 0.48
C ILE A 58 20.05 -10.62 2.02
N PHE A 59 19.01 -11.17 2.67
CA PHE A 59 19.03 -11.44 4.10
C PHE A 59 18.87 -12.94 4.40
N PRO A 60 19.85 -13.58 5.06
CA PRO A 60 19.72 -14.98 5.44
C PRO A 60 18.54 -15.14 6.40
N GLY A 61 17.54 -15.94 5.99
CA GLY A 61 16.35 -16.27 6.79
C GLY A 61 15.15 -15.31 6.68
N HIS A 62 15.22 -14.23 5.90
CA HIS A 62 14.17 -13.17 5.88
C HIS A 62 13.42 -13.00 4.55
N GLY A 63 13.67 -13.87 3.57
CA GLY A 63 13.06 -13.79 2.23
C GLY A 63 13.68 -12.70 1.35
N GLY A 64 13.10 -12.50 0.16
CA GLY A 64 13.56 -11.48 -0.80
C GLY A 64 13.11 -10.06 -0.43
N VAL A 65 13.90 -9.05 -0.81
CA VAL A 65 13.55 -7.62 -0.63
C VAL A 65 12.21 -7.28 -1.31
N LEU A 66 11.88 -7.96 -2.41
CA LEU A 66 10.61 -7.75 -3.11
C LEU A 66 9.40 -8.16 -2.25
N ASP A 67 9.55 -9.15 -1.38
CA ASP A 67 8.48 -9.62 -0.48
C ASP A 67 8.20 -8.64 0.68
N ARG A 68 9.04 -7.61 0.81
CA ARG A 68 8.84 -6.52 1.78
C ARG A 68 8.21 -5.29 1.14
N ILE A 69 8.41 -5.12 -0.17
CA ILE A 69 7.99 -3.93 -0.92
C ILE A 69 6.73 -4.22 -1.75
N ASP A 70 6.36 -5.50 -1.95
CA ASP A 70 5.20 -5.95 -2.73
C ASP A 70 3.88 -5.27 -2.34
N SER A 71 3.60 -5.22 -1.05
CA SER A 71 2.43 -4.58 -0.47
C SER A 71 2.50 -3.06 -0.51
N TRP A 72 3.69 -2.47 -0.60
CA TRP A 72 3.89 -1.00 -0.65
C TRP A 72 3.79 -0.47 -2.08
N LEU A 73 4.27 -1.23 -3.06
CA LEU A 73 4.34 -0.84 -4.46
C LEU A 73 2.97 -0.42 -5.02
N LEU A 74 1.97 -1.30 -4.88
CA LEU A 74 0.62 -1.00 -5.35
C LEU A 74 -0.12 -0.01 -4.44
N ALA A 75 0.08 -0.10 -3.13
CA ALA A 75 -0.56 0.82 -2.19
C ALA A 75 -0.13 2.27 -2.43
N VAL A 76 1.16 2.54 -2.62
CA VAL A 76 1.69 3.89 -2.88
C VAL A 76 1.23 4.40 -4.24
N ALA A 77 1.32 3.58 -5.29
CA ALA A 77 0.89 3.98 -6.62
C ALA A 77 -0.59 4.40 -6.66
N VAL A 78 -1.48 3.57 -6.11
CA VAL A 78 -2.92 3.85 -6.10
C VAL A 78 -3.24 5.07 -5.22
N SER A 79 -2.60 5.18 -4.05
CA SER A 79 -2.81 6.34 -3.17
C SER A 79 -2.38 7.65 -3.82
N TYR A 80 -1.24 7.64 -4.53
CA TYR A 80 -0.74 8.81 -5.24
C TYR A 80 -1.72 9.29 -6.33
N TYR A 81 -2.22 8.38 -7.17
CA TYR A 81 -3.20 8.74 -8.20
C TYR A 81 -4.52 9.21 -7.62
N TYR A 82 -4.96 8.66 -6.48
CA TYR A 82 -6.18 9.10 -5.82
C TYR A 82 -6.05 10.50 -5.22
N ILE A 83 -4.91 10.81 -4.58
CA ILE A 83 -4.62 12.16 -4.09
C ILE A 83 -4.56 13.15 -5.26
N LEU A 84 -3.89 12.76 -6.36
CA LEU A 84 -3.83 13.60 -7.57
C LEU A 84 -5.22 13.86 -8.14
N LEU A 85 -6.11 12.85 -8.14
CA LEU A 85 -7.48 13.00 -8.58
C LEU A 85 -8.24 13.98 -7.69
N ILE A 86 -8.15 13.87 -6.36
CA ILE A 86 -8.77 14.83 -5.44
C ILE A 86 -8.21 16.23 -5.66
N ALA A 87 -6.89 16.38 -5.78
CA ALA A 87 -6.25 17.69 -5.97
C ALA A 87 -6.59 18.37 -7.31
N LEU A 88 -7.13 17.62 -8.28
CA LEU A 88 -7.54 18.15 -9.58
C LEU A 88 -8.96 18.73 -9.57
N PHE A 89 -9.78 18.39 -8.57
CA PHE A 89 -11.18 18.81 -8.44
C PHE A 89 -11.39 19.71 -7.22
#